data_AF-A0A1Q7TRW4-F1
#
_entry.id   AF-A0A1Q7TRW4-F1
#
_cell.length_a   1.000
_cell.length_b   1.000
_cell.length_c   1.000
_cell.angle_alpha   90.00
_cell.angle_beta   90.00
_cell.angle_gamma   90.00
#
_symmetry.space_group_name_H-M   'P 1'
#
loop_
_entity.id
_entity.type
_entity.pdbx_description
1 polymer ?
#
loop_
_entity_poly.entity_id
_entity_poly.type
_entity_poly.pdbx_seq_one_letter_code
_entity_poly.pdbx_strand_id
1 'polypeptide(L)'
;MFAGISPFNFPVMVQFWFWPYAVATGNCWIAKPSEQDPTAMQWVMDLVHRAGFPAGVVNLVHGAKETVGAILDHPDIAGVSFVGSSAVAKTVYAKAAASGKRVQAGGGAKNVLVVMPDAKLDKVVSNLVSSCYGCAGERCLAGSVVVGVGDVHADLRRKFSGAAAALKVGYGLDETVQMGPVISAGHRDRIVGFIDRGEQEGAKVALDGRTVRVSGYDGYFVGPTILDDVRPEMAVAQQEIFGPVANLFAVGGLDDAIELINASPYGNAATIYTSSGKHARDFRHGVHAGNIGINVGVAAPMAYFPFGGMKNSFFGDLHPQSRDAVRFFTESKVVITRWV
;
A
#
# COMPACT_ATOMS: atom_id res chain seq x y z
N MET A 1 26.45 -2.96 -6.78
CA MET A 1 25.24 -2.59 -7.55
C MET A 1 24.00 -2.99 -6.75
N PHE A 2 22.89 -2.26 -6.87
CA PHE A 2 21.61 -2.60 -6.24
C PHE A 2 20.49 -2.68 -7.28
N ALA A 3 19.42 -3.40 -6.96
CA ALA A 3 18.25 -3.54 -7.83
C ALA A 3 16.94 -3.22 -7.10
N GLY A 4 15.98 -2.65 -7.83
CA GLY A 4 14.63 -2.35 -7.36
C GLY A 4 13.55 -3.01 -8.20
N ILE A 5 12.71 -3.80 -7.55
CA ILE A 5 11.57 -4.47 -8.16
C ILE A 5 10.30 -3.78 -7.63
N SER A 6 9.51 -3.19 -8.53
CA SER A 6 8.36 -2.37 -8.16
C SER A 6 7.03 -2.90 -8.72
N PRO A 7 5.90 -2.65 -8.04
CA PRO A 7 4.57 -3.09 -8.44
C PRO A 7 3.95 -2.11 -9.46
N PHE A 8 2.78 -2.46 -9.97
CA PHE A 8 2.06 -1.65 -10.96
C PHE A 8 1.54 -0.33 -10.37
N ASN A 9 0.94 -0.37 -9.19
CA ASN A 9 0.08 0.71 -8.71
C ASN A 9 0.74 2.09 -8.52
N PHE A 10 2.07 2.12 -8.43
CA PHE A 10 2.85 3.35 -8.35
C PHE A 10 4.11 3.22 -9.21
N PRO A 11 3.98 3.30 -10.55
CA PRO A 11 5.03 2.88 -11.48
C PRO A 11 6.23 3.83 -11.49
N VAL A 12 6.06 5.05 -10.97
CA VAL A 12 7.15 6.03 -10.75
C VAL A 12 7.55 6.07 -9.28
N MET A 13 6.61 6.40 -8.40
CA MET A 13 6.88 6.74 -7.00
C MET A 13 7.67 5.65 -6.25
N VAL A 14 7.32 4.37 -6.44
CA VAL A 14 7.98 3.29 -5.68
C VAL A 14 9.46 3.16 -6.06
N GLN A 15 9.82 3.29 -7.33
CA GLN A 15 11.24 3.26 -7.69
C GLN A 15 11.99 4.45 -7.08
N PHE A 16 11.34 5.62 -7.03
CA PHE A 16 11.89 6.83 -6.42
C PHE A 16 12.06 6.75 -4.89
N TRP A 17 11.47 5.75 -4.23
CA TRP A 17 11.78 5.47 -2.82
C TRP A 17 13.20 4.90 -2.63
N PHE A 18 13.83 4.41 -3.70
CA PHE A 18 15.07 3.65 -3.64
C PHE A 18 16.19 4.30 -4.45
N TRP A 19 16.00 4.39 -5.77
CA TRP A 19 17.09 4.70 -6.69
C TRP A 19 17.77 6.05 -6.43
N PRO A 20 17.06 7.14 -6.02
CA PRO A 20 17.73 8.40 -5.73
C PRO A 20 18.71 8.26 -4.56
N TYR A 21 18.33 7.50 -3.51
CA TYR A 21 19.22 7.22 -2.38
C TYR A 21 20.38 6.32 -2.78
N ALA A 22 20.11 5.27 -3.57
CA ALA A 22 21.15 4.35 -4.04
C ALA A 22 22.22 5.11 -4.86
N VAL A 23 21.81 5.94 -5.82
CA VAL A 23 22.75 6.68 -6.66
C VAL A 23 23.44 7.79 -5.90
N ALA A 24 22.74 8.53 -5.03
CA ALA A 24 23.34 9.57 -4.21
C ALA A 24 24.41 9.04 -3.23
N THR A 25 24.29 7.77 -2.84
CA THR A 25 25.29 7.06 -2.00
C THR A 25 26.40 6.38 -2.81
N GLY A 26 26.46 6.62 -4.13
CA GLY A 26 27.53 6.15 -5.01
C GLY A 26 27.29 4.80 -5.66
N ASN A 27 26.06 4.26 -5.62
CA ASN A 27 25.74 2.96 -6.21
C ASN A 27 25.20 3.07 -7.63
N CYS A 28 25.42 2.04 -8.43
CA CYS A 28 24.64 1.80 -9.65
C CYS A 28 23.33 1.08 -9.32
N TRP A 29 22.29 1.37 -10.10
CA TRP A 29 20.92 0.90 -9.90
C TRP A 29 20.36 0.16 -11.12
N ILE A 30 19.67 -0.95 -10.86
CA ILE A 30 18.80 -1.64 -11.84
C ILE A 30 17.34 -1.45 -11.43
N ALA A 31 16.56 -0.75 -12.24
CA ALA A 31 15.12 -0.64 -12.10
C ALA A 31 14.43 -1.75 -12.89
N LYS A 32 13.69 -2.62 -12.19
CA LYS A 32 12.71 -3.55 -12.77
C LYS A 32 11.29 -3.08 -12.40
N PRO A 33 10.58 -2.36 -13.28
CA PRO A 33 9.18 -1.99 -13.04
C PRO A 33 8.23 -3.15 -13.29
N SER A 34 6.98 -2.96 -12.90
CA SER A 34 5.87 -3.82 -13.33
C SER A 34 5.77 -3.84 -14.86
N GLU A 35 5.50 -5.03 -15.39
CA GLU A 35 5.20 -5.26 -16.81
C GLU A 35 3.80 -4.78 -17.22
N GLN A 36 2.92 -4.47 -16.26
CA GLN A 36 1.54 -4.03 -16.54
C GLN A 36 1.46 -2.57 -17.01
N ASP A 37 2.43 -1.74 -16.65
CA ASP A 37 2.48 -0.29 -16.91
C ASP A 37 3.92 0.23 -17.05
N PRO A 38 4.73 -0.36 -17.95
CA PRO A 38 6.18 -0.12 -18.00
C PRO A 38 6.56 1.26 -18.54
N THR A 39 5.65 1.93 -19.25
CA THR A 39 5.93 3.16 -20.01
C THR A 39 6.38 4.30 -19.11
N ALA A 40 5.82 4.44 -17.90
CA ALA A 40 6.18 5.53 -17.00
C ALA A 40 7.67 5.52 -16.64
N MET A 41 8.27 4.34 -16.43
CA MET A 41 9.71 4.25 -16.16
C MET A 41 10.58 4.44 -17.40
N GLN A 42 10.09 4.18 -18.60
CA GLN A 42 10.81 4.52 -19.84
C GLN A 42 10.96 6.03 -19.97
N TRP A 43 9.89 6.79 -19.71
CA TRP A 43 9.95 8.26 -19.64
C TRP A 43 10.91 8.76 -18.56
N VAL A 44 10.95 8.11 -17.40
CA VAL A 44 11.94 8.43 -16.35
C VAL A 44 13.37 8.21 -16.85
N MET A 45 13.64 7.15 -17.61
CA MET A 45 14.98 6.89 -18.16
C MET A 45 15.43 7.97 -19.14
N ASP A 46 14.53 8.48 -19.97
CA ASP A 46 14.83 9.62 -20.85
C ASP A 46 15.21 10.87 -20.04
N LEU A 47 14.51 11.12 -18.93
CA LEU A 47 14.83 12.21 -18.02
C LEU A 47 16.18 12.00 -17.31
N VAL A 48 16.48 10.77 -16.90
CA VAL A 48 17.78 10.42 -16.31
C VAL A 48 18.92 10.68 -17.30
N HIS A 49 18.75 10.31 -18.57
CA HIS A 49 19.72 10.60 -19.62
C HIS A 49 19.90 12.11 -19.82
N ARG A 50 18.79 12.86 -19.93
CA ARG A 50 18.81 14.33 -20.08
C ARG A 50 19.40 15.06 -18.88
N ALA A 51 19.28 14.48 -17.67
CA ALA A 51 19.88 15.01 -16.45
C ALA A 51 21.40 14.79 -16.39
N GLY A 52 21.99 14.06 -17.33
CA GLY A 52 23.44 13.89 -17.46
C GLY A 52 24.04 12.82 -16.54
N PHE A 53 23.24 11.84 -16.09
CA PHE A 53 23.79 10.71 -15.34
C PHE A 53 24.76 9.91 -16.23
N PRO A 54 25.91 9.46 -15.70
CA PRO A 54 26.82 8.62 -16.46
C PRO A 54 26.15 7.32 -16.94
N ALA A 55 26.52 6.86 -18.13
CA ALA A 55 26.00 5.61 -18.68
C ALA A 55 26.24 4.44 -17.72
N GLY A 56 25.21 3.61 -17.52
CA GLY A 56 25.27 2.45 -16.63
C GLY A 56 24.98 2.72 -15.15
N VAL A 57 24.85 4.00 -14.72
CA VAL A 57 24.53 4.31 -13.32
C VAL A 57 23.10 3.97 -12.96
N VAL A 58 22.15 4.24 -13.86
CA VAL A 58 20.75 3.81 -13.73
C VAL A 58 20.41 3.01 -14.98
N ASN A 59 19.91 1.80 -14.79
CA ASN A 59 19.57 0.88 -15.87
C ASN A 59 18.12 0.45 -15.71
N LEU A 60 17.40 0.31 -16.82
CA LEU A 60 16.03 -0.20 -16.85
C LEU A 60 16.04 -1.59 -17.48
N VAL A 61 15.53 -2.58 -16.76
CA VAL A 61 15.42 -3.96 -17.24
C VAL A 61 13.98 -4.40 -17.07
N HIS A 62 13.29 -4.61 -18.20
CA HIS A 62 11.92 -5.14 -18.21
C HIS A 62 11.90 -6.67 -18.09
N GLY A 63 10.70 -7.20 -17.84
CA GLY A 63 10.40 -8.62 -17.81
C GLY A 63 9.53 -8.98 -16.62
N ALA A 64 9.51 -10.24 -16.23
CA ALA A 64 8.64 -10.75 -15.18
C ALA A 64 9.44 -11.63 -14.19
N LYS A 65 8.92 -12.82 -13.84
CA LYS A 65 9.50 -13.73 -12.87
C LYS A 65 10.94 -14.15 -13.20
N GLU A 66 11.26 -14.39 -14.47
CA GLU A 66 12.61 -14.80 -14.89
C GLU A 66 13.63 -13.69 -14.66
N THR A 67 13.31 -12.45 -15.06
CA THR A 67 14.15 -11.27 -14.78
C THR A 67 14.36 -11.07 -13.29
N VAL A 68 13.29 -11.20 -12.49
CA VAL A 68 13.41 -11.16 -11.02
C VAL A 68 14.35 -12.27 -10.54
N GLY A 69 14.18 -13.50 -11.00
CA GLY A 69 15.05 -14.63 -10.67
C GLY A 69 16.52 -14.32 -10.97
N ALA A 70 16.83 -13.84 -12.17
CA ALA A 70 18.16 -13.44 -12.58
C ALA A 70 18.76 -12.34 -11.69
N ILE A 71 17.97 -11.32 -11.31
CA ILE A 71 18.40 -10.28 -10.36
C ILE A 71 18.77 -10.88 -9.00
N LEU A 72 17.95 -11.81 -8.49
CA LEU A 72 18.19 -12.43 -7.19
C LEU A 72 19.40 -13.36 -7.20
N ASP A 73 19.74 -13.96 -8.34
CA ASP A 73 20.83 -14.93 -8.46
C ASP A 73 22.17 -14.27 -8.89
N HIS A 74 22.16 -13.05 -9.43
CA HIS A 74 23.36 -12.41 -9.96
C HIS A 74 24.37 -12.05 -8.84
N PRO A 75 25.64 -12.49 -8.92
CA PRO A 75 26.60 -12.32 -7.81
C PRO A 75 26.95 -10.85 -7.53
N ASP A 76 27.03 -10.00 -8.56
CA ASP A 76 27.45 -8.59 -8.41
C ASP A 76 26.36 -7.64 -7.85
N ILE A 77 25.13 -8.14 -7.66
CA ILE A 77 24.06 -7.38 -7.02
C ILE A 77 24.19 -7.58 -5.50
N ALA A 78 24.52 -6.50 -4.80
CA ALA A 78 24.77 -6.49 -3.36
C ALA A 78 23.49 -6.45 -2.52
N GLY A 79 22.41 -5.90 -3.07
CA GLY A 79 21.13 -5.84 -2.38
C GLY A 79 19.94 -5.54 -3.28
N VAL A 80 18.76 -5.88 -2.79
CA VAL A 80 17.50 -5.80 -3.51
C VAL A 80 16.46 -5.05 -2.68
N SER A 81 15.80 -4.08 -3.31
CA SER A 81 14.60 -3.44 -2.79
C SER A 81 13.38 -3.96 -3.54
N PHE A 82 12.38 -4.45 -2.82
CA PHE A 82 11.17 -5.02 -3.40
C PHE A 82 9.92 -4.36 -2.81
N VAL A 83 8.91 -4.11 -3.64
CA VAL A 83 7.55 -3.80 -3.17
C VAL A 83 6.56 -4.61 -4.01
N GLY A 84 5.60 -5.26 -3.34
CA GLY A 84 4.56 -6.05 -3.99
C GLY A 84 3.71 -6.79 -2.95
N SER A 85 3.11 -7.92 -3.35
CA SER A 85 2.30 -8.71 -2.41
C SER A 85 3.16 -9.37 -1.33
N SER A 86 2.60 -9.60 -0.15
CA SER A 86 3.34 -10.23 0.98
C SER A 86 3.90 -11.61 0.64
N ALA A 87 3.18 -12.40 -0.15
CA ALA A 87 3.64 -13.72 -0.58
C ALA A 87 4.93 -13.62 -1.42
N VAL A 88 4.95 -12.71 -2.40
CA VAL A 88 6.13 -12.50 -3.25
C VAL A 88 7.25 -11.83 -2.46
N ALA A 89 6.94 -10.84 -1.61
CA ALA A 89 7.92 -10.17 -0.75
C ALA A 89 8.67 -11.18 0.14
N LYS A 90 7.95 -12.12 0.76
CA LYS A 90 8.54 -13.17 1.59
C LYS A 90 9.46 -14.09 0.78
N THR A 91 9.06 -14.48 -0.43
CA THR A 91 9.90 -15.30 -1.32
C THR A 91 11.16 -14.55 -1.77
N VAL A 92 11.02 -13.28 -2.18
CA VAL A 92 12.15 -12.43 -2.59
C VAL A 92 13.13 -12.24 -1.43
N TYR A 93 12.60 -11.92 -0.24
CA TYR A 93 13.40 -11.77 0.97
C TYR A 93 14.21 -13.03 1.29
N ALA A 94 13.54 -14.18 1.36
CA ALA A 94 14.19 -15.45 1.68
C ALA A 94 15.25 -15.82 0.64
N LYS A 95 14.93 -15.71 -0.66
CA LYS A 95 15.85 -16.09 -1.73
C LYS A 95 17.08 -15.17 -1.80
N ALA A 96 16.88 -13.85 -1.78
CA ALA A 96 18.01 -12.92 -1.85
C ALA A 96 18.88 -12.97 -0.60
N ALA A 97 18.29 -13.07 0.60
CA ALA A 97 19.06 -13.22 1.84
C ALA A 97 19.88 -14.52 1.84
N ALA A 98 19.32 -15.64 1.36
CA ALA A 98 20.05 -16.91 1.23
C ALA A 98 21.27 -16.81 0.29
N SER A 99 21.24 -15.87 -0.67
CA SER A 99 22.38 -15.57 -1.55
C SER A 99 23.36 -14.52 -0.98
N GLY A 100 23.21 -14.14 0.30
CA GLY A 100 24.08 -13.19 0.99
C GLY A 100 23.79 -11.72 0.68
N LYS A 101 22.67 -11.40 0.02
CA LYS A 101 22.31 -10.02 -0.35
C LYS A 101 21.57 -9.33 0.79
N ARG A 102 21.71 -8.00 0.86
CA ARG A 102 20.85 -7.16 1.69
C ARG A 102 19.47 -7.03 1.05
N VAL A 103 18.40 -7.10 1.85
CA VAL A 103 17.03 -7.04 1.32
C VAL A 103 16.14 -6.16 2.17
N GLN A 104 15.38 -5.29 1.51
CA GLN A 104 14.21 -4.62 2.07
C GLN A 104 13.01 -4.94 1.17
N ALA A 105 11.98 -5.58 1.72
CA ALA A 105 10.85 -6.07 0.94
C ALA A 105 9.51 -5.65 1.56
N GLY A 106 8.85 -4.68 0.93
CA GLY A 106 7.49 -4.24 1.25
C GLY A 106 6.44 -5.23 0.72
N GLY A 107 5.53 -5.63 1.60
CA GLY A 107 4.42 -6.53 1.32
C GLY A 107 3.06 -5.82 1.17
N GLY A 108 2.00 -6.63 1.21
CA GLY A 108 0.61 -6.16 1.16
C GLY A 108 0.12 -5.59 2.48
N ALA A 109 -1.14 -5.17 2.50
CA ALA A 109 -1.75 -4.49 3.63
C ALA A 109 -3.24 -4.83 3.82
N LYS A 110 -3.74 -4.50 5.01
CA LYS A 110 -5.17 -4.50 5.35
C LYS A 110 -5.45 -3.38 6.34
N ASN A 111 -5.30 -2.14 5.87
CA ASN A 111 -5.28 -0.98 6.77
C ASN A 111 -6.67 -0.67 7.32
N VAL A 112 -6.67 -0.29 8.60
CA VAL A 112 -7.87 -0.04 9.38
C VAL A 112 -8.04 1.45 9.64
N LEU A 113 -9.27 1.95 9.47
CA LEU A 113 -9.70 3.31 9.76
C LEU A 113 -10.72 3.26 10.91
N VAL A 114 -10.30 3.58 12.13
CA VAL A 114 -11.15 3.59 13.33
C VAL A 114 -11.85 4.94 13.46
N VAL A 115 -13.17 4.91 13.67
CA VAL A 115 -14.00 6.10 13.87
C VAL A 115 -14.59 6.05 15.27
N MET A 116 -14.15 6.95 16.14
CA MET A 116 -14.65 7.08 17.51
C MET A 116 -15.98 7.84 17.56
N PRO A 117 -16.82 7.67 18.61
CA PRO A 117 -18.08 8.41 18.76
C PRO A 117 -17.91 9.93 18.79
N ASP A 118 -16.76 10.43 19.24
CA ASP A 118 -16.44 11.86 19.31
C ASP A 118 -15.88 12.43 18.00
N ALA A 119 -15.77 11.60 16.95
CA ALA A 119 -15.30 12.03 15.65
C ALA A 119 -16.36 12.87 14.91
N LYS A 120 -15.91 13.94 14.24
CA LYS A 120 -16.79 14.78 13.41
C LYS A 120 -17.08 14.08 12.08
N LEU A 121 -18.10 13.22 12.05
CA LEU A 121 -18.40 12.33 10.91
C LEU A 121 -18.38 13.01 9.53
N ASP A 122 -18.93 14.22 9.40
CA ASP A 122 -18.97 14.92 8.09
C ASP A 122 -17.57 15.22 7.54
N LYS A 123 -16.59 15.45 8.41
CA LYS A 123 -15.18 15.62 8.01
C LYS A 123 -14.46 14.30 7.80
N VAL A 124 -14.89 13.25 8.50
CA VAL A 124 -14.28 11.92 8.41
C VAL A 124 -14.64 11.24 7.10
N VAL A 125 -15.91 11.32 6.68
CA VAL A 125 -16.44 10.61 5.51
C VAL A 125 -15.68 10.94 4.23
N SER A 126 -15.33 12.20 3.97
CA SER A 126 -14.54 12.57 2.79
C SER A 126 -13.14 11.92 2.80
N ASN A 127 -12.50 11.84 3.97
CA ASN A 127 -11.22 11.16 4.13
C ASN A 127 -11.35 9.64 3.96
N LEU A 128 -12.43 9.02 4.46
CA LEU A 128 -12.70 7.59 4.25
C LEU A 128 -12.87 7.28 2.76
N VAL A 129 -13.66 8.10 2.04
CA VAL A 129 -13.88 7.93 0.60
C VAL A 129 -12.56 8.02 -0.17
N SER A 130 -11.77 9.07 0.08
CA SER A 130 -10.45 9.22 -0.55
C SER A 130 -9.48 8.09 -0.16
N SER A 131 -9.54 7.60 1.08
CA SER A 131 -8.69 6.52 1.56
C SER A 131 -9.04 5.16 0.94
N CYS A 132 -10.33 4.82 0.83
CA CYS A 132 -10.77 3.52 0.35
C CYS A 132 -10.84 3.42 -1.18
N TYR A 133 -11.18 4.52 -1.87
CA TYR A 133 -11.52 4.47 -3.30
C TYR A 133 -10.57 5.27 -4.20
N GLY A 134 -9.69 6.11 -3.62
CA GLY A 134 -8.62 6.75 -4.39
C GLY A 134 -7.74 5.71 -5.10
N CYS A 135 -7.45 5.94 -6.38
CA CYS A 135 -6.78 4.95 -7.25
C CYS A 135 -7.52 3.59 -7.28
N ALA A 136 -8.87 3.60 -7.25
CA ALA A 136 -9.70 2.41 -7.18
C ALA A 136 -9.33 1.44 -6.03
N GLY A 137 -8.78 1.96 -4.93
CA GLY A 137 -8.34 1.15 -3.80
C GLY A 137 -7.05 0.34 -4.04
N GLU A 138 -6.39 0.51 -5.18
CA GLU A 138 -5.13 -0.17 -5.54
C GLU A 138 -3.92 0.51 -4.86
N ARG A 139 -3.96 0.69 -3.53
CA ARG A 139 -2.85 1.28 -2.76
C ARG A 139 -2.58 0.44 -1.52
N CYS A 140 -1.30 0.18 -1.25
CA CYS A 140 -0.89 -0.49 -0.01
C CYS A 140 -1.22 0.32 1.25
N LEU A 141 -1.47 1.64 1.14
CA LEU A 141 -1.95 2.50 2.22
C LEU A 141 -3.45 2.84 2.15
N ALA A 142 -4.20 2.22 1.22
CA ALA A 142 -5.65 2.41 1.19
C ALA A 142 -6.29 1.85 2.46
N GLY A 143 -7.26 2.57 3.01
CA GLY A 143 -8.18 1.99 3.98
C GLY A 143 -8.99 0.89 3.31
N SER A 144 -9.10 -0.26 3.97
CA SER A 144 -9.90 -1.39 3.47
C SER A 144 -10.85 -1.96 4.53
N VAL A 145 -10.62 -1.58 5.79
CA VAL A 145 -11.45 -1.89 6.94
C VAL A 145 -11.79 -0.57 7.62
N VAL A 146 -13.07 -0.30 7.83
CA VAL A 146 -13.57 0.87 8.55
C VAL A 146 -14.28 0.37 9.80
N VAL A 147 -13.84 0.83 10.97
CA VAL A 147 -14.35 0.36 12.26
C VAL A 147 -15.14 1.50 12.91
N GLY A 148 -16.45 1.30 13.10
CA GLY A 148 -17.27 2.16 13.94
C GLY A 148 -17.18 1.69 15.39
N VAL A 149 -16.78 2.58 16.31
CA VAL A 149 -16.75 2.28 17.75
C VAL A 149 -18.04 2.74 18.42
N GLY A 150 -18.67 1.86 19.19
CA GLY A 150 -19.95 2.12 19.85
C GLY A 150 -21.06 2.40 18.84
N ASP A 151 -21.94 3.36 19.17
CA ASP A 151 -23.16 3.62 18.40
C ASP A 151 -22.94 4.37 17.08
N VAL A 152 -21.69 4.74 16.75
CA VAL A 152 -21.39 5.52 15.53
C VAL A 152 -21.60 4.73 14.24
N HIS A 153 -21.61 3.40 14.32
CA HIS A 153 -21.59 2.49 13.16
C HIS A 153 -22.74 2.73 12.17
N ALA A 154 -23.97 2.85 12.67
CA ALA A 154 -25.15 3.00 11.81
C ALA A 154 -25.12 4.32 11.00
N ASP A 155 -24.73 5.41 11.65
CA ASP A 155 -24.59 6.73 11.03
C ASP A 155 -23.40 6.80 10.09
N LEU A 156 -22.28 6.20 10.48
CA LEU A 156 -21.08 6.05 9.66
C LEU A 156 -21.41 5.32 8.36
N ARG A 157 -22.06 4.15 8.44
CA ARG A 157 -22.49 3.36 7.28
C ARG A 157 -23.35 4.20 6.34
N ARG A 158 -24.39 4.85 6.86
CA ARG A 158 -25.31 5.65 6.04
C ARG A 158 -24.58 6.77 5.30
N LYS A 159 -23.79 7.59 6.02
CA LYS A 159 -23.09 8.74 5.42
C LYS A 159 -21.97 8.30 4.47
N PHE A 160 -21.22 7.27 4.84
CA PHE A 160 -20.15 6.74 4.01
C PHE A 160 -20.66 6.10 2.72
N SER A 161 -21.73 5.29 2.78
CA SER A 161 -22.39 4.75 1.59
C SER A 161 -22.92 5.83 0.67
N GLY A 162 -23.57 6.87 1.21
CA GLY A 162 -24.06 7.99 0.41
C GLY A 162 -22.94 8.74 -0.32
N ALA A 163 -21.82 9.01 0.37
CA ALA A 163 -20.69 9.70 -0.23
C ALA A 163 -19.93 8.83 -1.25
N ALA A 164 -19.78 7.53 -0.98
CA ALA A 164 -19.14 6.59 -1.90
C ALA A 164 -19.97 6.40 -3.18
N ALA A 165 -21.30 6.31 -3.06
CA ALA A 165 -22.21 6.18 -4.20
C ALA A 165 -22.19 7.41 -5.14
N ALA A 166 -21.79 8.58 -4.62
CA ALA A 166 -21.69 9.82 -5.40
C ALA A 166 -20.39 9.94 -6.20
N LEU A 167 -19.43 9.01 -6.05
CA LEU A 167 -18.17 9.06 -6.79
C LEU A 167 -18.40 8.91 -8.29
N LYS A 168 -17.84 9.83 -9.07
CA LYS A 168 -17.83 9.70 -10.53
C LYS A 168 -16.77 8.67 -10.96
N VAL A 169 -17.22 7.49 -11.37
CA VAL A 169 -16.39 6.43 -11.97
C VAL A 169 -16.27 6.65 -13.47
N GLY A 170 -15.06 6.58 -14.03
CA GLY A 170 -14.90 6.77 -15.47
C GLY A 170 -13.47 6.79 -16.00
N TYR A 171 -13.29 7.43 -17.15
CA TYR A 171 -12.00 7.53 -17.82
C TYR A 171 -11.02 8.41 -17.04
N GLY A 172 -9.82 7.89 -16.76
CA GLY A 172 -8.87 8.52 -15.86
C GLY A 172 -8.24 9.84 -16.33
N LEU A 173 -8.38 10.22 -17.62
CA LEU A 173 -7.94 11.55 -18.09
C LEU A 173 -9.07 12.59 -18.09
N ASP A 174 -10.31 12.23 -17.75
CA ASP A 174 -11.38 13.19 -17.48
C ASP A 174 -11.17 13.75 -16.07
N GLU A 175 -10.86 15.04 -15.95
CA GLU A 175 -10.58 15.71 -14.66
C GLU A 175 -11.76 15.69 -13.68
N THR A 176 -12.98 15.43 -14.18
CA THR A 176 -14.18 15.33 -13.33
C THR A 176 -14.37 13.92 -12.75
N VAL A 177 -13.65 12.91 -13.27
CA VAL A 177 -13.67 11.54 -12.76
C VAL A 177 -12.85 11.43 -11.48
N GLN A 178 -13.40 10.74 -10.49
CA GLN A 178 -12.79 10.58 -9.17
C GLN A 178 -12.23 9.17 -8.96
N MET A 179 -12.67 8.18 -9.75
CA MET A 179 -12.19 6.81 -9.68
C MET A 179 -12.11 6.18 -11.07
N GLY A 180 -10.94 5.65 -11.42
CA GLY A 180 -10.69 4.95 -12.68
C GLY A 180 -11.05 3.46 -12.64
N PRO A 181 -10.72 2.71 -13.70
CA PRO A 181 -10.78 1.25 -13.69
C PRO A 181 -9.67 0.65 -12.83
N VAL A 182 -9.76 -0.65 -12.56
CA VAL A 182 -8.66 -1.43 -11.96
C VAL A 182 -7.69 -1.93 -13.04
N ILE A 183 -6.49 -2.38 -12.65
CA ILE A 183 -5.37 -2.62 -13.58
C ILE A 183 -5.65 -3.64 -14.70
N SER A 184 -6.48 -4.66 -14.47
CA SER A 184 -6.69 -5.74 -15.45
C SER A 184 -8.04 -6.43 -15.28
N ALA A 185 -8.50 -7.13 -16.34
CA ALA A 185 -9.70 -7.96 -16.29
C ALA A 185 -9.63 -9.03 -15.19
N GLY A 186 -8.51 -9.76 -15.10
CA GLY A 186 -8.33 -10.77 -14.07
C GLY A 186 -8.37 -10.20 -12.64
N HIS A 187 -7.89 -8.97 -12.45
CA HIS A 187 -7.98 -8.29 -11.16
C HIS A 187 -9.41 -7.82 -10.85
N ARG A 188 -10.14 -7.29 -11.84
CA ARG A 188 -11.59 -7.00 -11.72
C ARG A 188 -12.36 -8.25 -11.29
N ASP A 189 -12.15 -9.37 -11.97
CA ASP A 189 -12.87 -10.63 -11.70
C ASP A 189 -12.53 -11.17 -10.30
N ARG A 190 -11.27 -11.04 -9.87
CA ARG A 190 -10.86 -11.36 -8.49
C ARG A 190 -11.58 -10.49 -7.46
N ILE A 191 -11.70 -9.19 -7.69
CA ILE A 191 -12.39 -8.27 -6.78
C ILE A 191 -13.88 -8.63 -6.70
N VAL A 192 -14.55 -8.84 -7.83
CA VAL A 192 -15.96 -9.28 -7.88
C VAL A 192 -16.14 -10.60 -7.11
N GLY A 193 -15.25 -11.57 -7.32
CA GLY A 193 -15.29 -12.84 -6.58
C GLY A 193 -15.12 -12.69 -5.06
N PHE A 194 -14.37 -11.68 -4.58
CA PHE A 194 -14.33 -11.37 -3.15
C PHE A 194 -15.63 -10.78 -2.64
N ILE A 195 -16.28 -9.91 -3.42
CA ILE A 195 -17.58 -9.32 -3.06
C ILE A 195 -18.62 -10.44 -2.94
N ASP A 196 -18.70 -11.32 -3.94
CA ASP A 196 -19.61 -12.48 -3.95
C ASP A 196 -19.36 -13.39 -2.75
N ARG A 197 -18.09 -13.69 -2.44
CA ARG A 197 -17.73 -14.51 -1.28
C ARG A 197 -18.11 -13.82 0.04
N GLY A 198 -17.87 -12.52 0.19
CA GLY A 198 -18.25 -11.78 1.39
C GLY A 198 -19.75 -11.85 1.64
N GLU A 199 -20.57 -11.68 0.60
CA GLU A 199 -22.02 -11.83 0.66
C GLU A 199 -22.43 -13.27 1.07
N GLN A 200 -21.80 -14.29 0.49
CA GLN A 200 -22.03 -15.70 0.84
C GLN A 200 -21.64 -16.06 2.28
N GLU A 201 -20.59 -15.42 2.82
CA GLU A 201 -20.14 -15.58 4.21
C GLU A 201 -21.00 -14.78 5.21
N GLY A 202 -21.99 -14.05 4.70
CA GLY A 202 -23.02 -13.36 5.50
C GLY A 202 -22.75 -11.87 5.74
N ALA A 203 -21.80 -11.25 5.04
CA ALA A 203 -21.69 -9.80 5.02
C ALA A 203 -22.87 -9.19 4.26
N LYS A 204 -23.31 -8.00 4.67
CA LYS A 204 -24.38 -7.25 4.01
C LYS A 204 -23.79 -6.31 2.97
N VAL A 205 -24.23 -6.40 1.72
CA VAL A 205 -23.82 -5.45 0.67
C VAL A 205 -24.56 -4.13 0.87
N ALA A 206 -23.91 -3.16 1.52
CA ALA A 206 -24.47 -1.83 1.81
C ALA A 206 -24.35 -0.86 0.62
N LEU A 207 -23.41 -1.12 -0.29
CA LEU A 207 -23.27 -0.48 -1.59
C LEU A 207 -22.66 -1.49 -2.55
N ASP A 208 -23.29 -1.72 -3.70
CA ASP A 208 -22.87 -2.73 -4.67
C ASP A 208 -22.25 -2.08 -5.91
N GLY A 209 -20.94 -2.28 -6.09
CA GLY A 209 -20.19 -1.77 -7.24
C GLY A 209 -20.03 -2.75 -8.39
N ARG A 210 -20.56 -3.99 -8.31
CA ARG A 210 -20.29 -5.07 -9.30
C ARG A 210 -20.78 -4.75 -10.71
N THR A 211 -21.82 -3.92 -10.84
CA THR A 211 -22.54 -3.69 -12.11
C THR A 211 -22.32 -2.30 -12.70
N VAL A 212 -21.27 -1.59 -12.26
CA VAL A 212 -20.96 -0.25 -12.79
C VAL A 212 -20.76 -0.28 -14.31
N ARG A 213 -21.36 0.67 -15.01
CA ARG A 213 -21.18 0.87 -16.46
C ARG A 213 -20.72 2.30 -16.72
N VAL A 214 -19.67 2.45 -17.51
CA VAL A 214 -19.12 3.75 -17.90
C VAL A 214 -19.45 3.98 -19.37
N SER A 215 -20.22 5.03 -19.65
CA SER A 215 -20.63 5.35 -21.02
C SER A 215 -19.42 5.60 -21.91
N GLY A 216 -19.37 4.93 -23.07
CA GLY A 216 -18.30 5.11 -24.07
C GLY A 216 -17.00 4.38 -23.78
N TYR A 217 -16.91 3.57 -22.70
CA TYR A 217 -15.68 2.87 -22.34
C TYR A 217 -15.94 1.42 -21.88
N ASP A 218 -15.33 0.46 -22.57
CA ASP A 218 -15.29 -0.95 -22.19
C ASP A 218 -14.01 -1.23 -21.38
N GLY A 219 -13.97 -0.76 -20.13
CA GLY A 219 -12.83 -0.90 -19.23
C GLY A 219 -13.03 -1.90 -18.10
N TYR A 220 -11.98 -2.12 -17.30
CA TYR A 220 -12.03 -3.01 -16.13
C TYR A 220 -12.59 -2.27 -14.90
N PHE A 221 -13.83 -1.80 -15.00
CA PHE A 221 -14.45 -1.02 -13.94
C PHE A 221 -15.04 -1.90 -12.84
N VAL A 222 -14.83 -1.47 -11.59
CA VAL A 222 -15.56 -1.93 -10.40
C VAL A 222 -15.97 -0.67 -9.65
N GLY A 223 -17.25 -0.55 -9.30
CA GLY A 223 -17.76 0.59 -8.55
C GLY A 223 -17.35 0.55 -7.07
N PRO A 224 -17.47 1.67 -6.34
CA PRO A 224 -17.29 1.68 -4.90
C PRO A 224 -18.23 0.65 -4.26
N THR A 225 -17.68 -0.25 -3.45
CA THR A 225 -18.43 -1.33 -2.79
C THR A 225 -18.21 -1.25 -1.30
N ILE A 226 -19.30 -1.42 -0.54
CA ILE A 226 -19.27 -1.43 0.93
C ILE A 226 -19.92 -2.72 1.41
N LEU A 227 -19.14 -3.52 2.13
CA LEU A 227 -19.62 -4.67 2.87
C LEU A 227 -19.75 -4.28 4.34
N ASP A 228 -20.93 -4.47 4.91
CA ASP A 228 -21.26 -4.22 6.30
C ASP A 228 -21.45 -5.53 7.06
N ASP A 229 -21.41 -5.47 8.39
CA ASP A 229 -21.56 -6.64 9.27
C ASP A 229 -20.45 -7.70 9.01
N VAL A 230 -19.26 -7.22 8.63
CA VAL A 230 -18.10 -8.08 8.34
C VAL A 230 -17.51 -8.60 9.65
N ARG A 231 -17.15 -9.88 9.66
CA ARG A 231 -16.55 -10.55 10.82
C ARG A 231 -15.10 -11.00 10.54
N PRO A 232 -14.23 -11.09 11.55
CA PRO A 232 -12.79 -11.36 11.36
C PRO A 232 -12.46 -12.68 10.62
N GLU A 233 -13.35 -13.67 10.68
CA GLU A 233 -13.19 -14.97 10.03
C GLU A 233 -13.46 -14.94 8.52
N MET A 234 -14.11 -13.89 8.00
CA MET A 234 -14.47 -13.78 6.59
C MET A 234 -13.23 -13.57 5.71
N ALA A 235 -13.27 -14.09 4.48
CA ALA A 235 -12.19 -13.93 3.52
C ALA A 235 -11.93 -12.45 3.18
N VAL A 236 -12.99 -11.64 3.11
CA VAL A 236 -12.92 -10.20 2.86
C VAL A 236 -12.29 -9.42 4.03
N ALA A 237 -12.28 -9.98 5.25
CA ALA A 237 -11.58 -9.41 6.40
C ALA A 237 -10.10 -9.79 6.40
N GLN A 238 -9.77 -11.02 6.03
CA GLN A 238 -8.43 -11.59 6.18
C GLN A 238 -7.49 -11.28 5.01
N GLN A 239 -8.03 -11.07 3.81
CA GLN A 239 -7.23 -10.95 2.59
C GLN A 239 -7.23 -9.51 2.04
N GLU A 240 -6.10 -9.12 1.48
CA GLU A 240 -5.98 -7.89 0.71
C GLU A 240 -6.71 -8.05 -0.63
N ILE A 241 -7.79 -7.28 -0.81
CA ILE A 241 -8.59 -7.26 -2.04
C ILE A 241 -7.90 -6.40 -3.10
N PHE A 242 -7.28 -5.29 -2.67
CA PHE A 242 -6.59 -4.32 -3.52
C PHE A 242 -7.51 -3.74 -4.61
N GLY A 243 -8.72 -3.35 -4.21
CA GLY A 243 -9.77 -2.84 -5.09
C GLY A 243 -10.73 -1.94 -4.31
N PRO A 244 -11.76 -1.38 -4.95
CA PRO A 244 -12.63 -0.36 -4.35
C PRO A 244 -13.69 -0.99 -3.43
N VAL A 245 -13.25 -1.76 -2.43
CA VAL A 245 -14.11 -2.50 -1.48
C VAL A 245 -13.73 -2.15 -0.05
N ALA A 246 -14.65 -1.51 0.68
CA ALA A 246 -14.50 -1.20 2.09
C ALA A 246 -15.33 -2.18 2.95
N ASN A 247 -14.71 -2.69 4.01
CA ASN A 247 -15.32 -3.63 4.95
C ASN A 247 -15.63 -2.92 6.26
N LEU A 248 -16.89 -2.89 6.69
CA LEU A 248 -17.35 -2.20 7.88
C LEU A 248 -17.48 -3.17 9.05
N PHE A 249 -16.89 -2.79 10.17
CA PHE A 249 -16.92 -3.50 11.43
C PHE A 249 -17.51 -2.59 12.52
N ALA A 250 -18.28 -3.18 13.43
CA ALA A 250 -18.73 -2.54 14.65
C ALA A 250 -18.01 -3.16 15.85
N VAL A 251 -17.48 -2.33 16.74
CA VAL A 251 -16.82 -2.79 17.99
C VAL A 251 -17.28 -1.94 19.18
N GLY A 252 -17.16 -2.47 20.40
CA GLY A 252 -17.68 -1.80 21.60
C GLY A 252 -16.81 -0.63 22.07
N GLY A 253 -15.49 -0.77 21.97
CA GLY A 253 -14.53 0.22 22.47
C GLY A 253 -13.28 0.38 21.61
N LEU A 254 -12.42 1.30 22.03
CA LEU A 254 -11.10 1.51 21.42
C LEU A 254 -10.21 0.27 21.57
N ASP A 255 -10.25 -0.40 22.72
CA ASP A 255 -9.43 -1.58 22.98
C ASP A 255 -9.78 -2.72 22.01
N ASP A 256 -11.07 -2.99 21.78
CA ASP A 256 -11.53 -3.95 20.77
C ASP A 256 -11.03 -3.60 19.36
N ALA A 257 -11.01 -2.31 19.01
CA ALA A 257 -10.50 -1.86 17.72
C ALA A 257 -8.99 -2.11 17.59
N ILE A 258 -8.23 -1.86 18.66
CA ILE A 258 -6.79 -2.12 18.73
C ILE A 258 -6.53 -3.62 18.62
N GLU A 259 -7.28 -4.45 19.32
CA GLU A 259 -7.20 -5.92 19.24
C GLU A 259 -7.46 -6.42 17.82
N LEU A 260 -8.53 -5.92 17.17
CA LEU A 260 -8.85 -6.25 15.78
C LEU A 260 -7.68 -5.90 14.83
N ILE A 261 -7.09 -4.72 14.98
CA ILE A 261 -5.93 -4.29 14.18
C ILE A 261 -4.72 -5.20 14.46
N ASN A 262 -4.47 -5.50 15.72
CA ASN A 262 -3.30 -6.26 16.14
C ASN A 262 -3.39 -7.74 15.76
N ALA A 263 -4.60 -8.30 15.67
CA ALA A 263 -4.84 -9.66 15.19
C ALA A 263 -4.57 -9.82 13.69
N SER A 264 -4.63 -8.73 12.91
CA SER A 264 -4.28 -8.78 11.49
C SER A 264 -2.83 -9.22 11.28
N PRO A 265 -2.55 -10.13 10.33
CA PRO A 265 -1.18 -10.48 9.96
C PRO A 265 -0.46 -9.33 9.26
N TYR A 266 -1.19 -8.32 8.79
CA TYR A 266 -0.66 -7.12 8.16
C TYR A 266 -0.42 -6.02 9.21
N GLY A 267 0.55 -5.15 8.93
CA GLY A 267 0.94 -4.07 9.83
C GLY A 267 1.46 -2.84 9.09
N ASN A 268 0.89 -2.53 7.91
CA ASN A 268 1.36 -1.40 7.11
C ASN A 268 0.90 -0.05 7.71
N ALA A 269 -0.41 0.16 7.85
CA ALA A 269 -0.95 1.38 8.42
C ALA A 269 -2.24 1.17 9.22
N ALA A 270 -2.49 2.08 10.15
CA ALA A 270 -3.75 2.20 10.86
C ALA A 270 -4.03 3.66 11.20
N THR A 271 -5.30 4.06 11.18
CA THR A 271 -5.72 5.43 11.51
C THR A 271 -6.85 5.43 12.52
N ILE A 272 -6.87 6.44 13.38
CA ILE A 272 -8.01 6.78 14.23
C ILE A 272 -8.53 8.19 13.94
N TYR A 273 -9.85 8.34 13.93
CA TYR A 273 -10.56 9.61 13.92
C TYR A 273 -11.17 9.85 15.30
N THR A 274 -10.74 10.92 15.97
CA THR A 274 -11.17 11.28 17.33
C THR A 274 -10.79 12.73 17.63
N SER A 275 -11.51 13.36 18.55
CA SER A 275 -11.15 14.65 19.16
C SER A 275 -10.42 14.48 20.51
N SER A 276 -10.39 13.26 21.05
CA SER A 276 -9.74 12.92 22.32
C SER A 276 -8.24 12.70 22.15
N GLY A 277 -7.44 13.54 22.80
CA GLY A 277 -5.99 13.35 22.89
C GLY A 277 -5.60 12.05 23.63
N LYS A 278 -6.45 11.58 24.56
CA LYS A 278 -6.27 10.29 25.25
C LYS A 278 -6.39 9.14 24.26
N HIS A 279 -7.50 9.07 23.51
CA HIS A 279 -7.71 7.99 22.52
C HIS A 279 -6.64 7.98 21.45
N ALA A 280 -6.24 9.15 20.94
CA ALA A 280 -5.16 9.26 19.96
C ALA A 280 -3.82 8.74 20.51
N ARG A 281 -3.50 9.05 21.78
CA ARG A 281 -2.30 8.55 22.45
C ARG A 281 -2.36 7.03 22.63
N ASP A 282 -3.45 6.52 23.18
CA ASP A 282 -3.62 5.09 23.47
C ASP A 282 -3.55 4.27 22.18
N PHE A 283 -4.25 4.70 21.13
CA PHE A 283 -4.18 4.10 19.80
C PHE A 283 -2.75 4.04 19.25
N ARG A 284 -2.02 5.16 19.29
CA ARG A 284 -0.65 5.22 18.77
C ARG A 284 0.30 4.26 19.49
N HIS A 285 0.10 4.03 20.78
CA HIS A 285 0.96 3.14 21.56
C HIS A 285 0.50 1.68 21.54
N GLY A 286 -0.80 1.43 21.42
CA GLY A 286 -1.36 0.07 21.43
C GLY A 286 -1.35 -0.62 20.07
N VAL A 287 -1.36 0.13 18.96
CA VAL A 287 -1.42 -0.46 17.61
C VAL A 287 -0.05 -0.91 17.10
N HIS A 288 0.00 -2.15 16.60
CA HIS A 288 1.17 -2.76 15.96
C HIS A 288 1.12 -2.62 14.43
N ALA A 289 1.27 -1.39 13.95
CA ALA A 289 1.46 -1.04 12.55
C ALA A 289 2.49 0.08 12.44
N GLY A 290 3.28 0.14 11.36
CA GLY A 290 4.39 1.08 11.30
C GLY A 290 4.04 2.48 10.81
N ASN A 291 2.88 2.67 10.16
CA ASN A 291 2.38 3.99 9.79
C ASN A 291 1.06 4.31 10.53
N ILE A 292 1.12 5.22 11.51
CA ILE A 292 -0.03 5.59 12.34
C ILE A 292 -0.58 6.97 11.94
N GLY A 293 -1.86 7.02 11.61
CA GLY A 293 -2.58 8.26 11.29
C GLY A 293 -3.53 8.71 12.41
N ILE A 294 -3.54 10.00 12.72
CA ILE A 294 -4.55 10.62 13.58
C ILE A 294 -5.32 11.64 12.74
N ASN A 295 -6.62 11.41 12.54
CA ASN A 295 -7.51 12.27 11.74
C ASN A 295 -7.08 12.47 10.27
N VAL A 296 -6.40 11.49 9.67
CA VAL A 296 -5.92 11.52 8.26
C VAL A 296 -6.28 10.23 7.52
N GLY A 297 -6.74 10.32 6.27
CA GLY A 297 -7.18 9.12 5.53
C GLY A 297 -6.07 8.14 5.16
N VAL A 298 -4.90 8.65 4.80
CA VAL A 298 -3.76 7.87 4.35
C VAL A 298 -2.54 8.32 5.13
N ALA A 299 -2.03 7.46 6.00
CA ALA A 299 -0.87 7.74 6.84
C ALA A 299 0.45 7.54 6.07
N ALA A 300 0.60 8.16 4.89
CA ALA A 300 1.84 8.07 4.13
C ALA A 300 2.90 9.00 4.72
N PRO A 301 4.06 8.50 5.14
CA PRO A 301 5.14 9.36 5.60
C PRO A 301 5.71 10.19 4.46
N MET A 302 6.15 11.40 4.78
CA MET A 302 6.95 12.23 3.88
C MET A 302 8.34 11.59 3.70
N ALA A 303 9.01 11.82 2.58
CA ALA A 303 10.27 11.13 2.20
C ALA A 303 11.45 11.29 3.20
N TYR A 304 11.40 12.26 4.11
CA TYR A 304 12.37 12.41 5.20
C TYR A 304 12.04 11.57 6.44
N PHE A 305 10.97 10.79 6.43
CA PHE A 305 10.69 9.70 7.36
C PHE A 305 10.77 8.35 6.64
N PRO A 306 11.16 7.26 7.32
CA PRO A 306 11.12 5.93 6.73
C PRO A 306 9.68 5.48 6.47
N PHE A 307 9.46 4.69 5.41
CA PHE A 307 8.17 4.05 5.13
C PHE A 307 8.00 2.77 5.97
N GLY A 308 7.36 2.89 7.13
CA GLY A 308 7.36 1.85 8.17
C GLY A 308 6.27 0.81 7.99
N GLY A 309 6.54 -0.31 7.31
CA GLY A 309 5.66 -1.50 7.37
C GLY A 309 6.08 -2.44 8.50
N MET A 310 5.13 -3.16 9.10
CA MET A 310 5.39 -4.19 10.13
C MET A 310 4.75 -5.54 9.75
N LYS A 311 5.11 -6.60 10.48
CA LYS A 311 4.54 -7.96 10.32
C LYS A 311 4.69 -8.43 8.86
N ASN A 312 3.66 -9.04 8.26
CA ASN A 312 3.70 -9.47 6.86
C ASN A 312 3.65 -8.32 5.85
N SER A 313 3.63 -7.06 6.28
CA SER A 313 3.71 -5.89 5.38
C SER A 313 5.15 -5.46 5.11
N PHE A 314 6.15 -6.00 5.83
CA PHE A 314 7.55 -5.69 5.57
C PHE A 314 8.50 -6.80 6.04
N PHE A 315 9.53 -7.08 5.24
CA PHE A 315 10.60 -8.01 5.58
C PHE A 315 11.96 -7.33 5.42
N GLY A 316 12.78 -7.39 6.48
CA GLY A 316 14.06 -6.69 6.61
C GLY A 316 14.04 -5.75 7.83
N ASP A 317 15.17 -5.09 8.08
CA ASP A 317 15.34 -4.23 9.26
C ASP A 317 15.36 -2.73 8.93
N LEU A 318 15.76 -2.36 7.71
CA LEU A 318 15.87 -0.97 7.26
C LEU A 318 14.78 -0.68 6.25
N HIS A 319 13.94 0.32 6.53
CA HIS A 319 12.83 0.69 5.68
C HIS A 319 13.26 1.55 4.47
N PRO A 320 12.41 1.64 3.43
CA PRO A 320 12.59 2.60 2.36
C PRO A 320 12.59 4.04 2.89
N GLN A 321 13.24 4.94 2.14
CA GLN A 321 13.33 6.39 2.41
C GLN A 321 14.15 6.80 3.65
N SER A 322 14.41 8.10 3.76
CA SER A 322 15.12 8.73 4.88
C SER A 322 16.47 8.09 5.22
N ARG A 323 16.86 8.13 6.50
CA ARG A 323 18.13 7.62 7.03
C ARG A 323 18.27 6.11 6.88
N ASP A 324 17.17 5.38 6.87
CA ASP A 324 17.18 3.92 6.71
C ASP A 324 17.62 3.55 5.30
N ALA A 325 17.12 4.24 4.26
CA ALA A 325 17.60 4.04 2.89
C ALA A 325 19.10 4.35 2.75
N VAL A 326 19.59 5.44 3.37
CA VAL A 326 21.04 5.76 3.34
C VAL A 326 21.85 4.63 3.99
N ARG A 327 21.42 4.13 5.15
CA ARG A 327 22.04 2.98 5.81
C ARG A 327 21.94 1.70 4.98
N PHE A 328 20.84 1.50 4.26
CA PHE A 328 20.63 0.34 3.40
C PHE A 328 21.62 0.30 2.22
N PHE A 329 21.92 1.45 1.64
CA PHE A 329 22.79 1.58 0.46
C PHE A 329 24.27 1.88 0.78
N THR A 330 24.68 1.88 2.04
CA THR A 330 26.06 2.14 2.47
C THR A 330 26.58 1.05 3.39
N GLU A 331 27.91 0.93 3.48
CA GLU A 331 28.60 0.04 4.41
C GLU A 331 29.52 0.84 5.35
N SER A 332 29.64 0.38 6.59
CA SER A 332 30.54 0.99 7.57
C SER A 332 31.96 0.48 7.39
N LYS A 333 32.94 1.39 7.37
CA LYS A 333 34.37 1.05 7.41
C LYS A 333 35.02 1.72 8.62
N VAL A 334 35.67 0.93 9.47
CA VAL A 334 36.42 1.42 10.63
C VAL A 334 37.91 1.33 10.34
N VAL A 335 38.65 2.43 10.52
CA VAL A 335 40.09 2.50 10.29
C VAL A 335 40.77 3.00 11.56
N ILE A 336 41.61 2.14 12.16
CA ILE A 336 42.40 2.49 13.35
C ILE A 336 43.85 2.66 12.87
N THR A 337 44.35 3.89 12.94
CA THR A 337 45.69 4.24 12.45
C THR A 337 46.56 4.73 13.61
N ARG A 338 47.77 4.19 13.70
CA ARG A 338 48.84 4.74 14.52
C ARG A 338 50.08 4.91 13.64
N TRP A 339 50.61 6.12 13.61
CA TRP A 339 51.90 6.42 13.00
C TRP A 339 52.98 6.33 14.07
N VAL A 340 54.10 5.65 13.77
CA VAL A 340 55.27 5.49 14.65
C VAL A 340 56.41 6.33 14.10
#